data_AF-A0A0T6AE21-F1
#
_entry.id   AF-A0A0T6AE21-F1
#
_cell.length_a   1.000
_cell.length_b   1.000
_cell.length_c   1.000
_cell.angle_alpha   90.00
_cell.angle_beta   90.00
_cell.angle_gamma   90.00
#
_symmetry.space_group_name_H-M   'P 1'
#
loop_
_entity.id
_entity.type
_entity.pdbx_description
1 polymer ?
#
loop_
_entity_poly.entity_id
_entity_poly.type
_entity_poly.pdbx_seq_one_letter_code
_entity_poly.pdbx_strand_id
1 'polypeptide(L)'
;MLHLGALYLMFGLTYMIYGTFIVTTMVAERGMAEVTAGKFWAWVGFFSLFSGPLFGMLSDRIGRKGGFMAVFAVQSISYGLAGLNPGMWGLYLSIGLYGLAAWSIPTIMTAAVGDYLSPARAAAGFSIVTFFFGAGQTFGPSIAGIVAKQTGTFSSSYLMAAAATGFAIMLASFLRKPHRDDTRTAHSSRKEAIP
;
A
#
# COMPACT_ATOMS: atom_id res chain seq x y z
N MET A 1 0.84 16.70 5.35
CA MET A 1 1.16 16.37 3.95
C MET A 1 2.43 15.56 3.81
N LEU A 2 3.59 16.02 4.30
CA LEU A 2 4.85 15.24 4.21
C LEU A 2 4.75 13.83 4.80
N HIS A 3 4.12 13.65 5.98
CA HIS A 3 3.89 12.31 6.54
C HIS A 3 3.09 11.38 5.61
N LEU A 4 1.98 11.89 5.03
CA LEU A 4 1.17 11.12 4.09
C LEU A 4 1.95 10.84 2.79
N GLY A 5 2.71 11.83 2.29
CA GLY A 5 3.59 11.66 1.14
C GLY A 5 4.64 10.58 1.38
N ALA A 6 5.28 10.56 2.55
CA ALA A 6 6.26 9.53 2.90
C ALA A 6 5.64 8.12 2.97
N LEU A 7 4.43 7.97 3.52
CA LEU A 7 3.70 6.69 3.48
C LEU A 7 3.38 6.29 2.03
N TYR A 8 2.96 7.25 1.19
CA TYR A 8 2.65 6.96 -0.20
C TYR A 8 3.90 6.60 -1.02
N LEU A 9 5.04 7.21 -0.71
CA LEU A 9 6.34 6.87 -1.28
C LEU A 9 6.74 5.44 -0.92
N MET A 10 6.64 5.06 0.36
CA MET A 10 6.93 3.70 0.82
C MET A 10 6.03 2.66 0.12
N PHE A 11 4.74 2.97 -0.03
CA PHE A 11 3.84 2.13 -0.81
C PHE A 11 4.28 2.03 -2.27
N GLY A 12 4.54 3.15 -2.95
CA GLY A 12 4.97 3.14 -4.36
C GLY A 12 6.25 2.34 -4.58
N LEU A 13 7.25 2.54 -3.71
CA LEU A 13 8.52 1.82 -3.74
C LEU A 13 8.32 0.32 -3.62
N THR A 14 7.64 -0.12 -2.56
CA THR A 14 7.55 -1.55 -2.23
C THR A 14 6.58 -2.30 -3.14
N TYR A 15 5.47 -1.66 -3.51
CA TYR A 15 4.47 -2.21 -4.42
C TYR A 15 5.06 -2.49 -5.81
N MET A 16 5.88 -1.58 -6.33
CA MET A 16 6.50 -1.76 -7.63
C MET A 16 7.63 -2.78 -7.62
N ILE A 17 8.42 -2.89 -6.54
CA ILE A 17 9.41 -3.97 -6.42
C ILE A 17 8.74 -5.33 -6.63
N TYR A 18 7.64 -5.57 -5.92
CA TYR A 18 6.92 -6.83 -6.02
C TYR A 18 6.30 -7.02 -7.41
N GLY A 19 5.51 -6.05 -7.88
CA GLY A 19 4.78 -6.15 -9.14
C GLY A 19 5.68 -6.30 -10.37
N THR A 20 6.88 -5.71 -10.35
CA THR A 20 7.82 -5.79 -11.47
C THR A 20 8.54 -7.14 -11.53
N PHE A 21 8.95 -7.71 -10.40
CA PHE A 21 9.88 -8.84 -10.42
C PHE A 21 9.26 -10.19 -10.07
N ILE A 22 8.05 -10.24 -9.50
CA ILE A 22 7.48 -11.52 -9.07
C ILE A 22 7.25 -12.49 -10.24
N VAL A 23 6.84 -11.98 -11.41
CA VAL A 23 6.72 -12.79 -12.63
C VAL A 23 8.09 -13.31 -13.08
N THR A 24 9.12 -12.48 -13.02
CA THR A 24 10.51 -12.88 -13.29
C THR A 24 10.97 -13.97 -12.31
N THR A 25 10.68 -13.83 -11.01
CA THR A 25 10.95 -14.88 -10.01
C THR A 25 10.21 -16.18 -10.36
N MET A 26 8.92 -16.11 -10.75
CA MET A 26 8.14 -17.29 -11.12
C MET A 26 8.75 -18.04 -12.31
N VAL A 27 9.15 -17.32 -13.35
CA VAL A 27 9.66 -17.94 -14.58
C VAL A 27 11.14 -18.28 -14.46
N ALA A 28 11.99 -17.30 -14.17
CA ALA A 28 13.44 -17.42 -14.24
C ALA A 28 14.07 -18.12 -13.01
N GLU A 29 13.53 -17.89 -11.81
CA GLU A 29 14.09 -18.49 -10.57
C GLU A 29 13.39 -19.80 -10.19
N ARG A 30 12.09 -19.95 -10.53
CA ARG A 30 11.28 -21.12 -10.15
C ARG A 30 10.91 -22.05 -11.32
N GLY A 31 11.26 -21.70 -12.55
CA GLY A 31 11.02 -22.53 -13.73
C GLY A 31 9.53 -22.74 -14.05
N MET A 32 8.64 -21.86 -13.59
CA MET A 32 7.21 -21.97 -13.89
C MET A 32 6.94 -21.59 -15.34
N ALA A 33 5.97 -22.26 -15.96
CA ALA A 33 5.51 -21.92 -17.29
C ALA A 33 4.99 -20.46 -17.35
N GLU A 34 5.31 -19.74 -18.42
CA GLU A 34 4.89 -18.36 -18.64
C GLU A 34 3.36 -18.19 -18.55
N VAL A 35 2.59 -19.16 -19.05
CA VAL A 35 1.11 -19.15 -18.94
C VAL A 35 0.66 -19.13 -17.47
N THR A 36 1.34 -19.86 -16.59
CA THR A 36 1.04 -19.88 -15.15
C THR A 36 1.44 -18.55 -14.51
N ALA A 37 2.60 -18.00 -14.89
CA ALA A 37 3.03 -16.69 -14.44
C ALA A 37 2.10 -15.57 -14.96
N GLY A 38 1.50 -15.70 -16.14
CA GLY A 38 0.49 -14.77 -16.67
C GLY A 38 -0.81 -14.74 -15.85
N LYS A 39 -1.17 -15.86 -15.19
CA LYS A 39 -2.31 -15.92 -14.26
C LYS A 39 -2.08 -15.08 -12.99
N PHE A 40 -0.84 -14.68 -12.69
CA PHE A 40 -0.53 -13.76 -11.60
C PHE A 40 -1.40 -12.51 -11.65
N TRP A 41 -1.42 -11.80 -12.79
CA TRP A 41 -2.16 -10.54 -12.91
C TRP A 41 -3.67 -10.74 -12.83
N ALA A 42 -4.18 -11.90 -13.27
CA ALA A 42 -5.59 -12.25 -13.09
C ALA A 42 -5.95 -12.40 -11.60
N TRP A 43 -5.12 -13.11 -10.82
CA TRP A 43 -5.34 -13.24 -9.37
C TRP A 43 -5.20 -11.91 -8.65
N VAL A 44 -4.16 -11.13 -8.96
CA VAL A 44 -3.98 -9.79 -8.40
C VAL A 44 -5.20 -8.93 -8.68
N GLY A 45 -5.70 -8.91 -9.92
CA GLY A 45 -6.91 -8.19 -10.30
C GLY A 45 -8.15 -8.65 -9.55
N PHE A 46 -8.33 -9.97 -9.39
CA PHE A 46 -9.45 -10.53 -8.63
C PHE A 46 -9.43 -10.09 -7.16
N PHE A 47 -8.30 -10.28 -6.45
CA PHE A 47 -8.20 -9.89 -5.04
C PHE A 47 -8.23 -8.37 -4.84
N SER A 48 -7.74 -7.61 -5.83
CA SER A 48 -7.77 -6.15 -5.87
C SER A 48 -9.18 -5.57 -5.79
N LEU A 49 -10.20 -6.31 -6.27
CA LEU A 49 -11.60 -5.89 -6.18
C LEU A 49 -12.05 -5.65 -4.73
N PHE A 50 -11.51 -6.44 -3.79
CA PHE A 50 -11.84 -6.35 -2.37
C PHE A 50 -10.96 -5.36 -1.61
N SER A 51 -9.83 -4.97 -2.19
CA SER A 51 -8.78 -4.18 -1.53
C SER A 51 -9.28 -2.84 -0.98
N GLY A 52 -9.83 -2.00 -1.86
CA GLY A 52 -10.36 -0.68 -1.50
C GLY A 52 -11.50 -0.75 -0.47
N PRO A 53 -12.61 -1.48 -0.75
CA PRO A 53 -13.73 -1.59 0.18
C PRO A 53 -13.36 -2.15 1.54
N LEU A 54 -12.61 -3.26 1.60
CA LEU A 54 -12.28 -3.93 2.86
C LEU A 54 -11.45 -3.03 3.78
N PHE A 55 -10.37 -2.46 3.25
CA PHE A 55 -9.46 -1.66 4.06
C PHE A 55 -9.90 -0.20 4.21
N GLY A 56 -10.67 0.32 3.27
CA GLY A 56 -11.36 1.62 3.39
C GLY A 56 -12.33 1.60 4.56
N MET A 57 -13.26 0.63 4.58
CA MET A 57 -14.22 0.46 5.69
C MET A 57 -13.52 0.16 7.02
N LEU A 58 -12.49 -0.69 7.01
CA LEU A 58 -11.69 -0.93 8.21
C LEU A 58 -11.07 0.37 8.72
N SER A 59 -10.46 1.14 7.83
CA SER A 59 -9.85 2.43 8.15
C SER A 59 -10.86 3.47 8.66
N ASP A 60 -12.11 3.44 8.21
CA ASP A 60 -13.15 4.33 8.73
C ASP A 60 -13.47 3.99 10.19
N ARG A 61 -13.43 2.70 10.56
CA ARG A 61 -13.74 2.21 11.91
C ARG A 61 -12.60 2.41 12.90
N ILE A 62 -11.37 2.08 12.52
CA ILE A 62 -10.19 2.12 13.42
C ILE A 62 -9.34 3.38 13.23
N GLY A 63 -9.77 4.29 12.34
CA GLY A 63 -9.07 5.51 11.96
C GLY A 63 -7.99 5.30 10.88
N ARG A 64 -7.65 6.39 10.17
CA ARG A 64 -6.67 6.40 9.05
C ARG A 64 -5.32 5.80 9.43
N LYS A 65 -4.82 6.13 10.63
CA LYS A 65 -3.59 5.54 11.20
C LYS A 65 -3.68 4.01 11.24
N GLY A 66 -4.73 3.47 11.84
CA GLY A 66 -4.91 2.02 11.96
C GLY A 66 -5.10 1.35 10.59
N GLY A 67 -5.81 2.01 9.67
CA GLY A 67 -5.95 1.57 8.29
C GLY A 67 -4.62 1.40 7.57
N PHE A 68 -3.76 2.42 7.59
CA PHE A 68 -2.42 2.34 6.98
C PHE A 68 -1.58 1.24 7.62
N MET A 69 -1.56 1.15 8.95
CA MET A 69 -0.80 0.10 9.66
C MET A 69 -1.27 -1.30 9.27
N ALA A 70 -2.58 -1.53 9.17
CA ALA A 70 -3.13 -2.84 8.78
C ALA A 70 -2.73 -3.23 7.35
N VAL A 71 -2.81 -2.29 6.40
CA VAL A 71 -2.43 -2.55 5.01
C VAL A 71 -0.93 -2.79 4.86
N PHE A 72 -0.09 -1.99 5.51
CA PHE A 72 1.35 -2.21 5.48
C PHE A 72 1.75 -3.52 6.16
N ALA A 73 1.03 -3.96 7.19
CA ALA A 73 1.25 -5.28 7.79
C ALA A 73 0.94 -6.41 6.79
N VAL A 74 -0.16 -6.32 6.05
CA VAL A 74 -0.52 -7.27 5.00
C VAL A 74 0.54 -7.30 3.90
N GLN A 75 1.04 -6.14 3.49
CA GLN A 75 2.14 -6.03 2.52
C GLN A 75 3.45 -6.62 3.06
N SER A 76 3.82 -6.34 4.31
CA SER A 76 4.99 -6.94 4.97
C SER A 76 4.93 -8.46 4.96
N ILE A 77 3.76 -9.04 5.25
CA ILE A 77 3.57 -10.50 5.20
C ILE A 77 3.67 -11.00 3.76
N SER A 78 3.01 -10.33 2.81
CA SER A 78 3.09 -10.68 1.38
C SER A 78 4.53 -10.70 0.87
N TYR A 79 5.27 -9.62 1.07
CA TYR A 79 6.65 -9.48 0.61
C TYR A 79 7.59 -10.42 1.38
N GLY A 80 7.35 -10.61 2.68
CA GLY A 80 8.07 -11.59 3.50
C GLY A 80 7.90 -13.01 2.99
N LEU A 81 6.69 -13.43 2.61
CA LEU A 81 6.44 -14.74 2.03
C LEU A 81 7.15 -14.94 0.68
N ALA A 82 7.17 -13.92 -0.17
CA ALA A 82 7.93 -13.99 -1.44
C ALA A 82 9.44 -14.08 -1.20
N GLY A 83 9.95 -13.31 -0.24
CA GLY A 83 11.37 -13.25 0.08
C GLY A 83 11.91 -14.46 0.85
N LEU A 84 11.12 -15.03 1.77
CA LEU A 84 11.48 -16.25 2.51
C LEU A 84 11.32 -17.52 1.68
N ASN A 85 10.52 -17.45 0.60
CA ASN A 85 10.29 -18.53 -0.34
C ASN A 85 9.97 -19.90 0.31
N PRO A 86 8.88 -20.03 1.11
CA PRO A 86 8.51 -21.31 1.74
C PRO A 86 7.80 -22.27 0.76
N GLY A 87 8.09 -22.16 -0.55
CA GLY A 87 7.49 -22.98 -1.61
C GLY A 87 6.32 -22.33 -2.35
N MET A 88 5.54 -23.15 -3.05
CA MET A 88 4.46 -22.70 -3.98
C MET A 88 3.25 -22.14 -3.24
N TRP A 89 2.83 -22.76 -2.14
CA TRP A 89 1.70 -22.28 -1.34
C TRP A 89 1.97 -20.89 -0.75
N GLY A 90 3.19 -20.67 -0.25
CA GLY A 90 3.60 -19.35 0.24
C GLY A 90 3.61 -18.28 -0.85
N LEU A 91 4.01 -18.64 -2.07
CA LEU A 91 3.95 -17.74 -3.22
C LEU A 91 2.51 -17.37 -3.58
N TYR A 92 1.59 -18.34 -3.67
CA TYR A 92 0.19 -18.02 -3.98
C TYR A 92 -0.47 -17.19 -2.88
N LEU A 93 -0.17 -17.48 -1.61
CA LEU A 93 -0.63 -16.64 -0.50
C LEU A 93 -0.06 -15.22 -0.60
N SER A 94 1.23 -15.09 -0.91
CA SER A 94 1.88 -13.80 -1.15
C SER A 94 1.17 -12.99 -2.25
N ILE A 95 0.88 -13.62 -3.39
CA ILE A 95 0.16 -13.00 -4.53
C ILE A 95 -1.24 -12.54 -4.11
N GLY A 96 -1.97 -13.39 -3.37
CA GLY A 96 -3.31 -13.04 -2.87
C GLY A 96 -3.28 -11.84 -1.93
N LEU A 97 -2.35 -11.83 -0.97
CA LEU A 97 -2.18 -10.71 -0.03
C LEU A 97 -1.72 -9.42 -0.73
N TYR A 98 -0.87 -9.54 -1.75
CA TYR A 98 -0.44 -8.40 -2.58
C TYR A 98 -1.64 -7.78 -3.30
N GLY A 99 -2.44 -8.61 -3.99
CA GLY A 99 -3.65 -8.15 -4.66
C GLY A 99 -4.65 -7.53 -3.69
N LEU A 100 -4.88 -8.15 -2.52
CA LEU A 100 -5.80 -7.64 -1.51
C LEU A 100 -5.35 -6.29 -0.91
N ALA A 101 -4.07 -5.95 -0.99
CA ALA A 101 -3.52 -4.69 -0.50
C ALA A 101 -3.27 -3.63 -1.59
N ALA A 102 -3.45 -3.97 -2.87
CA ALA A 102 -3.00 -3.16 -4.02
C ALA A 102 -3.64 -1.77 -4.09
N TRP A 103 -4.94 -1.66 -3.81
CA TRP A 103 -5.69 -0.39 -3.88
C TRP A 103 -6.09 0.16 -2.52
N SER A 104 -5.69 -0.51 -1.45
CA SER A 104 -6.03 -0.13 -0.08
C SER A 104 -5.34 1.18 0.33
N ILE A 105 -4.04 1.33 0.05
CA ILE A 105 -3.29 2.56 0.38
C ILE A 105 -3.85 3.77 -0.37
N PRO A 106 -4.03 3.75 -1.72
CA PRO A 106 -4.67 4.85 -2.44
C PRO A 106 -6.05 5.23 -1.87
N THR A 107 -6.89 4.24 -1.59
CA THR A 107 -8.24 4.45 -1.03
C THR A 107 -8.19 5.19 0.31
N ILE A 108 -7.36 4.71 1.25
CA ILE A 108 -7.20 5.34 2.56
C ILE A 108 -6.52 6.70 2.43
N MET A 109 -5.60 6.86 1.47
CA MET A 109 -4.88 8.10 1.22
C MET A 109 -5.80 9.21 0.74
N THR A 110 -6.69 8.92 -0.22
CA THR A 110 -7.67 9.91 -0.70
C THR A 110 -8.55 10.39 0.44
N ALA A 111 -9.05 9.46 1.28
CA ALA A 111 -9.84 9.80 2.45
C ALA A 111 -9.04 10.61 3.48
N ALA A 112 -7.80 10.19 3.78
CA ALA A 112 -6.93 10.89 4.71
C ALA A 112 -6.64 12.33 4.25
N VAL A 113 -6.28 12.55 2.98
CA VAL A 113 -6.04 13.90 2.45
C VAL A 113 -7.29 14.77 2.59
N GLY A 114 -8.48 14.23 2.34
CA GLY A 114 -9.76 14.91 2.57
C GLY A 114 -10.04 15.22 4.04
N ASP A 115 -9.59 14.36 4.97
CA ASP A 115 -9.72 14.59 6.40
C ASP A 115 -8.78 15.69 6.93
N TYR A 116 -7.60 15.90 6.32
CA TYR A 116 -6.63 16.93 6.75
C TYR A 116 -6.76 18.27 6.03
N LEU A 117 -7.45 18.34 4.90
CA LEU A 117 -7.53 19.54 4.08
C LEU A 117 -8.99 19.93 3.83
N SER A 118 -9.21 21.24 3.67
CA SER A 118 -10.49 21.71 3.15
C SER A 118 -10.73 21.20 1.72
N PRO A 119 -11.99 21.06 1.27
CA PRO A 119 -12.31 20.60 -0.08
C PRO A 119 -11.58 21.38 -1.18
N ALA A 120 -11.40 22.69 -1.01
CA ALA A 120 -10.69 23.56 -1.95
C ALA A 120 -9.18 23.23 -2.10
N ARG A 121 -8.56 22.61 -1.09
CA ARG A 121 -7.14 22.25 -1.09
C ARG A 121 -6.88 20.75 -1.28
N ALA A 122 -7.92 19.92 -1.20
CA ALA A 122 -7.79 18.46 -1.24
C ALA A 122 -7.15 17.96 -2.54
N ALA A 123 -7.56 18.49 -3.70
CA ALA A 123 -6.98 18.10 -4.99
C ALA A 123 -5.48 18.40 -5.09
N ALA A 124 -5.06 19.59 -4.68
CA ALA A 124 -3.64 19.98 -4.63
C ALA A 124 -2.84 19.18 -3.59
N GLY A 125 -3.43 18.88 -2.43
CA GLY A 125 -2.82 18.00 -1.45
C GLY A 125 -2.63 16.58 -1.98
N PHE A 126 -3.63 16.06 -2.70
CA PHE A 126 -3.58 14.72 -3.27
C PHE A 126 -2.54 14.62 -4.39
N SER A 127 -2.39 15.65 -5.24
CA SER A 127 -1.34 15.67 -6.26
C SER A 127 0.06 15.69 -5.65
N ILE A 128 0.27 16.47 -4.58
CA ILE A 128 1.55 16.48 -3.85
C ILE A 128 1.89 15.09 -3.33
N VAL A 129 0.97 14.40 -2.62
CA VAL A 129 1.29 13.05 -2.11
C VAL A 129 1.41 12.02 -3.24
N THR A 130 0.73 12.20 -4.36
CA THR A 130 0.85 11.34 -5.54
C THR A 130 2.22 11.50 -6.22
N PHE A 131 2.82 12.69 -6.17
CA PHE A 131 4.20 12.89 -6.63
C PHE A 131 5.19 12.02 -5.84
N PHE A 132 5.03 11.93 -4.51
CA PHE A 132 5.84 11.03 -3.68
C PHE A 132 5.64 9.56 -4.04
N PHE A 133 4.40 9.15 -4.32
CA PHE A 133 4.09 7.80 -4.80
C PHE A 133 4.80 7.51 -6.13
N GLY A 134 4.72 8.42 -7.10
CA GLY A 134 5.39 8.29 -8.39
C GLY A 134 6.90 8.13 -8.23
N ALA A 135 7.54 8.96 -7.39
CA ALA A 135 8.96 8.82 -7.08
C ALA A 135 9.28 7.43 -6.51
N GLY A 136 8.51 6.96 -5.52
CA GLY A 136 8.67 5.61 -4.98
C GLY A 136 8.58 4.53 -6.07
N GLN A 137 7.55 4.59 -6.92
CA GLN A 137 7.34 3.64 -8.00
C GLN A 137 8.48 3.63 -9.03
N THR A 138 9.06 4.79 -9.33
CA THR A 138 10.19 4.91 -10.25
C THR A 138 11.46 4.28 -9.66
N PHE A 139 11.77 4.57 -8.39
CA PHE A 139 13.02 4.10 -7.79
C PHE A 139 12.97 2.64 -7.30
N GLY A 140 11.78 2.13 -6.93
CA GLY A 140 11.61 0.78 -6.39
C GLY A 140 12.28 -0.30 -7.24
N PRO A 141 11.90 -0.46 -8.53
CA PRO A 141 12.48 -1.49 -9.39
C PRO A 141 13.99 -1.35 -9.60
N SER A 142 14.50 -0.12 -9.70
CA SER A 142 15.95 0.12 -9.85
C SER A 142 16.73 -0.33 -8.61
N ILE A 143 16.26 0.01 -7.41
CA ILE A 143 16.89 -0.41 -6.14
C ILE A 143 16.84 -1.94 -6.01
N ALA A 144 15.68 -2.56 -6.25
CA ALA A 144 15.56 -4.01 -6.21
C ALA A 144 16.44 -4.73 -7.24
N GLY A 145 16.53 -4.21 -8.47
CA GLY A 145 17.44 -4.77 -9.48
C GLY A 145 18.91 -4.75 -9.05
N ILE A 146 19.36 -3.66 -8.42
CA ILE A 146 20.72 -3.55 -7.88
C ILE A 146 20.96 -4.57 -6.76
N VAL A 147 20.03 -4.67 -5.81
CA VAL A 147 20.10 -5.62 -4.70
C VAL A 147 20.13 -7.06 -5.23
N ALA A 148 19.23 -7.40 -6.16
CA ALA A 148 19.15 -8.72 -6.77
C ALA A 148 20.42 -9.07 -7.57
N LYS A 149 21.04 -8.10 -8.26
CA LYS A 149 22.32 -8.30 -8.95
C LYS A 149 23.44 -8.66 -7.99
N GLN A 150 23.45 -8.09 -6.79
CA GLN A 150 24.47 -8.36 -5.77
C GLN A 150 24.24 -9.69 -5.06
N THR A 151 22.99 -10.05 -4.78
CA THR A 151 22.64 -11.27 -4.03
C THR A 151 22.35 -12.47 -4.92
N GLY A 152 22.24 -12.29 -6.24
CA GLY A 152 21.90 -13.33 -7.21
C GLY A 152 20.43 -13.76 -7.22
N THR A 153 19.55 -13.06 -6.49
CA THR A 153 18.10 -13.39 -6.42
C THR A 153 17.26 -12.18 -6.04
N PHE A 154 16.01 -12.13 -6.49
CA PHE A 154 15.02 -11.13 -6.05
C PHE A 154 14.47 -11.38 -4.63
N SER A 155 14.73 -12.55 -4.03
CA SER A 155 14.28 -12.87 -2.67
C SER A 155 14.70 -11.80 -1.64
N SER A 156 15.95 -11.34 -1.73
CA SER A 156 16.50 -10.25 -0.91
C SER A 156 15.77 -8.92 -1.12
N SER A 157 15.34 -8.65 -2.36
CA SER A 157 14.60 -7.42 -2.71
C SER A 157 13.20 -7.43 -2.12
N TYR A 158 12.53 -8.59 -2.08
CA TYR A 158 11.24 -8.73 -1.40
C TYR A 158 11.38 -8.62 0.12
N LEU A 159 12.44 -9.17 0.72
CA LEU A 159 12.71 -8.98 2.16
C LEU A 159 13.01 -7.51 2.50
N MET A 160 13.75 -6.82 1.64
CA MET A 160 13.96 -5.36 1.77
C MET A 160 12.63 -4.61 1.67
N ALA A 161 11.75 -4.98 0.74
CA ALA A 161 10.41 -4.40 0.64
C ALA A 161 9.57 -4.67 1.89
N ALA A 162 9.64 -5.89 2.44
CA ALA A 162 8.95 -6.28 3.68
C ALA A 162 9.43 -5.47 4.90
N ALA A 163 10.74 -5.23 4.99
CA ALA A 163 11.35 -4.38 6.01
C ALA A 163 10.95 -2.91 5.83
N ALA A 164 10.91 -2.41 4.59
CA ALA A 164 10.48 -1.04 4.29
C ALA A 164 9.00 -0.83 4.64
N THR A 165 8.11 -1.79 4.37
CA THR A 165 6.72 -1.70 4.84
C THR A 165 6.61 -1.85 6.36
N GLY A 166 7.50 -2.62 6.99
CA GLY A 166 7.62 -2.66 8.46
C GLY A 166 7.98 -1.28 9.05
N PHE A 167 8.92 -0.57 8.41
CA PHE A 167 9.23 0.81 8.75
C PHE A 167 8.05 1.76 8.47
N ALA A 168 7.30 1.55 7.39
CA ALA A 168 6.11 2.32 7.10
C ALA A 168 5.00 2.13 8.15
N ILE A 169 4.88 0.95 8.78
CA ILE A 169 3.99 0.74 9.94
C ILE A 169 4.42 1.63 11.10
N MET A 170 5.72 1.66 11.41
CA MET A 170 6.26 2.53 12.44
C MET A 170 5.97 4.01 12.11
N LEU A 171 6.18 4.43 10.87
CA LEU A 171 5.89 5.79 10.42
C LEU A 171 4.39 6.13 10.53
N ALA A 172 3.51 5.21 10.11
CA ALA A 172 2.06 5.35 10.22
C ALA A 172 1.62 5.46 11.68
N SER A 173 2.34 4.81 12.61
CA SER A 173 2.03 4.90 14.04
C SER A 173 2.15 6.32 14.62
N PHE A 174 2.98 7.18 13.99
CA PHE A 174 3.13 8.59 14.37
C PHE A 174 2.18 9.54 13.64
N LEU A 175 1.26 9.00 12.81
CA LEU A 175 0.28 9.80 12.11
C LEU A 175 -0.71 10.44 13.10
N ARG A 176 -0.71 11.77 13.16
CA ARG A 176 -1.58 12.57 14.04
C ARG A 176 -3.04 12.45 13.60
N LYS A 177 -3.99 12.37 14.53
CA LYS A 177 -5.42 12.38 14.17
C LYS A 177 -5.78 13.68 13.41
N PRO A 178 -6.60 13.62 12.35
CA PRO A 178 -7.11 14.82 11.71
C PRO A 178 -7.87 15.69 12.72
N HIS A 179 -7.72 17.02 12.63
CA HIS A 179 -8.51 17.95 13.43
C HIS A 179 -9.93 17.93 12.86
N ARG A 180 -10.87 17.28 13.56
CA ARG A 180 -12.29 17.47 13.26
C ARG A 180 -12.66 18.85 13.80
N ASP A 181 -12.87 19.82 12.93
CA ASP A 181 -13.57 21.04 13.32
C ASP A 181 -14.99 20.62 13.75
N ASP A 182 -15.27 20.73 15.05
CA ASP A 182 -16.55 20.42 15.72
C ASP A 182 -17.71 21.34 15.27
N THR A 183 -17.49 22.17 14.25
CA THR A 183 -18.48 23.11 13.71
C THR A 183 -19.58 22.41 12.92
N ARG A 184 -19.39 21.18 12.45
CA ARG A 184 -20.43 20.42 11.74
C ARG A 184 -21.52 19.87 12.66
N THR A 185 -21.17 19.50 13.88
CA THR A 185 -22.08 19.11 14.96
C THR A 185 -22.89 20.32 15.45
N ALA A 186 -22.24 21.48 15.60
CA ALA A 186 -22.94 22.72 15.98
C ALA A 186 -23.96 23.21 14.93
N HIS A 187 -23.71 22.98 13.63
CA HIS A 187 -24.62 23.44 12.56
C HIS A 187 -25.85 22.54 12.37
N SER A 188 -25.78 21.24 12.69
CA SER A 188 -26.98 20.38 12.67
C SER A 188 -27.86 20.64 13.90
N SER A 189 -27.25 20.80 15.09
CA SER A 189 -27.98 21.17 16.31
C SER A 189 -28.64 22.55 16.21
N ARG A 190 -28.05 23.50 15.48
CA ARG A 190 -28.65 24.82 15.25
C ARG A 190 -29.78 24.81 14.21
N LYS A 191 -29.81 23.85 13.28
CA LYS A 191 -30.92 23.66 12.34
C LYS A 191 -32.12 22.95 12.96
N GLU A 192 -31.88 22.07 13.94
CA GLU A 192 -32.95 21.42 14.71
C GLU A 192 -33.55 22.31 15.81
N ALA A 193 -32.84 23.38 16.20
CA ALA A 193 -33.26 24.30 17.25
C ALA A 193 -34.00 25.57 16.76
N ILE A 194 -34.32 25.67 15.46
CA ILE A 194 -35.15 26.76 14.91
C ILE A 194 -36.56 26.19 14.69
N PRO A 195 -37.56 26.58 15.51
CA PRO A 195 -38.96 26.19 15.33
C PRO A 195 -39.61 26.86 14.12
#